data_AF-A0A1G5YDT3-F1
#
_entry.id   AF-A0A1G5YDT3-F1
#
_cell.length_a   1.000
_cell.length_b   1.000
_cell.length_c   1.000
_cell.angle_alpha   90.00
_cell.angle_beta   90.00
_cell.angle_gamma   90.00
#
_symmetry.space_group_name_H-M   'P 1'
#
loop_
_entity.id
_entity.type
_entity.pdbx_description
1 polymer ?
#
loop_
_entity_poly.entity_id
_entity_poly.type
_entity_poly.pdbx_seq_one_letter_code
_entity_poly.pdbx_strand_id
1 'polypeptide(L)'
;MLSFWDRVNNWYFISISCILILALLFFFFLDKEKKGKPEFYLPFCLIILTVFYEYLAAVTVHFKEVNKWLYQVFNYTYENNYNLWVYNFFGAHLTSLLFLALIYQYLFSPLKKRIVKGLSLLFIISYVVFQVLGIESIFEQQAYSILVGDSAVIIVCGFYFMELISHPEYSEINPIKAFSFWQVTAILFNDTLKFLLEISFNYIISVSMNLMASLYIISMLTWLMVLCSFLVPIILNTRFFAPKELSYE
;
A
#
# COMPACT_ATOMS: atom_id res chain seq x y z
N MET A 1 12.23 9.29 -25.65
CA MET A 1 12.24 9.10 -24.19
C MET A 1 11.35 10.20 -23.62
N LEU A 2 10.27 9.86 -22.92
CA LEU A 2 9.39 10.87 -22.31
C LEU A 2 10.20 11.69 -21.30
N SER A 3 9.98 13.01 -21.27
CA SER A 3 10.57 13.85 -20.25
C SER A 3 10.02 13.47 -18.87
N PHE A 4 10.70 13.88 -17.80
CA PHE A 4 10.18 13.70 -16.44
C PHE A 4 8.76 14.29 -16.32
N TRP A 5 8.56 15.49 -16.87
CA TRP A 5 7.28 16.18 -16.85
C TRP A 5 6.19 15.42 -17.61
N ASP A 6 6.50 14.81 -18.75
CA ASP A 6 5.50 13.99 -19.47
C ASP A 6 5.08 12.75 -18.67
N ARG A 7 5.98 12.21 -17.83
CA ARG A 7 5.67 11.06 -16.96
C ARG A 7 4.78 11.45 -15.80
N VAL A 8 5.02 12.60 -15.17
CA VAL A 8 4.26 13.03 -13.97
C VAL A 8 3.04 13.89 -14.31
N ASN A 9 2.93 14.39 -15.54
CA ASN A 9 1.77 15.16 -16.00
C ASN A 9 0.65 14.23 -16.49
N ASN A 10 0.17 13.36 -15.61
CA ASN A 10 -0.98 12.51 -15.86
C ASN A 10 -1.95 12.55 -14.66
N TRP A 11 -3.18 12.12 -14.90
CA TRP A 11 -4.25 12.18 -13.90
C TRP A 11 -3.89 11.47 -12.59
N TYR A 12 -3.17 10.35 -12.66
CA TYR A 12 -2.81 9.56 -11.48
C TYR A 12 -1.82 10.31 -10.58
N PHE A 13 -0.74 10.86 -11.16
CA PHE A 13 0.24 11.67 -10.41
C PHE A 13 -0.38 12.94 -9.81
N ILE A 14 -1.29 13.58 -10.54
CA ILE A 14 -2.04 14.72 -10.04
C ILE A 14 -2.91 14.29 -8.83
N SER A 15 -3.64 13.17 -8.96
CA SER A 15 -4.50 12.66 -7.88
C SER A 15 -3.72 12.33 -6.61
N ILE A 16 -2.62 11.57 -6.69
CA ILE A 16 -1.82 11.23 -5.50
C ILE A 16 -1.18 12.48 -4.87
N SER A 17 -0.80 13.48 -5.68
CA SER A 17 -0.24 14.74 -5.20
C SER A 17 -1.29 15.57 -4.45
N CYS A 18 -2.51 15.67 -4.99
CA CYS A 18 -3.64 16.30 -4.30
C CYS A 18 -3.92 15.62 -2.96
N ILE A 19 -3.94 14.29 -2.92
CA ILE A 19 -4.13 13.52 -1.68
C ILE A 19 -3.03 13.84 -0.68
N LEU A 20 -1.76 13.88 -1.08
CA LEU A 20 -0.64 14.22 -0.19
C LEU A 20 -0.76 15.65 0.35
N ILE A 21 -1.09 16.63 -0.50
CA ILE A 21 -1.23 18.03 -0.06
C ILE A 21 -2.33 18.13 0.99
N LEU A 22 -3.49 17.50 0.76
CA LEU A 22 -4.58 17.47 1.73
C LEU A 22 -4.17 16.73 3.00
N ALA A 23 -3.51 15.58 2.87
CA ALA A 23 -3.03 14.80 4.02
C ALA A 23 -2.06 15.62 4.87
N LEU A 24 -1.08 16.29 4.27
CA LEU A 24 -0.15 17.18 4.97
C LEU A 24 -0.90 18.29 5.70
N LEU A 25 -1.76 19.02 4.98
CA LEU A 25 -2.54 20.11 5.54
C LEU A 25 -3.32 19.63 6.77
N PHE A 26 -4.22 18.66 6.60
CA PHE A 26 -5.11 18.21 7.66
C PHE A 26 -4.41 17.44 8.77
N PHE A 27 -3.36 16.66 8.46
CA PHE A 27 -2.57 16.00 9.50
C PHE A 27 -1.88 17.01 10.41
N PHE A 28 -1.34 18.11 9.87
CA PHE A 28 -0.75 19.16 10.72
C PHE A 28 -1.78 19.94 11.56
N PHE A 29 -3.03 20.02 11.13
CA PHE A 29 -4.14 20.59 11.91
C PHE A 29 -4.79 19.62 12.91
N LEU A 30 -4.38 18.35 12.91
CA LEU A 30 -4.84 17.36 13.87
C LEU A 30 -4.29 17.65 15.28
N ASP A 31 -5.07 17.33 16.31
CA ASP A 31 -4.63 17.43 17.71
C ASP A 31 -3.38 16.59 17.96
N LYS A 32 -2.47 17.10 18.82
CA LYS A 32 -1.21 16.42 19.14
C LYS A 32 -1.43 14.99 19.67
N GLU A 33 -2.50 14.78 20.44
CA GLU A 33 -2.86 13.48 20.97
C GLU A 33 -3.26 12.49 19.86
N LYS A 34 -4.06 12.94 18.89
CA LYS A 34 -4.50 12.12 17.76
C LYS A 34 -3.33 11.82 16.80
N LYS A 35 -2.41 12.75 16.57
CA LYS A 35 -1.21 12.53 15.73
C LYS A 35 -0.35 11.35 16.19
N GLY A 36 -0.33 11.07 17.49
CA GLY A 36 0.41 9.94 18.07
C GLY A 36 -0.29 8.60 17.93
N LYS A 37 -1.58 8.57 17.57
CA LYS A 37 -2.33 7.31 17.47
C LYS A 37 -2.07 6.62 16.12
N PRO A 38 -1.84 5.29 16.12
CA PRO A 38 -1.59 4.52 14.90
C PRO A 38 -2.65 4.67 13.82
N GLU A 39 -3.92 4.81 14.21
CA GLU A 39 -5.04 5.02 13.31
C GLU A 39 -4.97 6.29 12.46
N PHE A 40 -4.10 7.25 12.82
CA PHE A 40 -3.85 8.47 12.04
C PHE A 40 -2.45 8.50 11.42
N TYR A 41 -1.41 8.16 12.18
CA TYR A 41 -0.05 8.27 11.64
C TYR A 41 0.28 7.17 10.63
N LEU A 42 -0.24 5.93 10.78
CA LEU A 42 0.05 4.87 9.81
C LEU A 42 -0.60 5.16 8.44
N PRO A 43 -1.89 5.55 8.35
CA PRO A 43 -2.48 5.99 7.08
C PRO A 43 -1.74 7.18 6.46
N PHE A 44 -1.30 8.14 7.28
CA PHE A 44 -0.49 9.28 6.83
C PHE A 44 0.87 8.85 6.27
N CYS A 45 1.58 7.94 6.96
CA CYS A 45 2.83 7.36 6.48
C CYS A 45 2.65 6.60 5.17
N LEU A 46 1.55 5.86 5.00
CA LEU A 46 1.21 5.17 3.75
C LEU A 46 0.98 6.14 2.59
N ILE A 47 0.29 7.27 2.81
CA ILE A 47 0.12 8.31 1.80
C ILE A 47 1.47 8.92 1.40
N ILE A 48 2.32 9.27 2.39
CA ILE A 48 3.66 9.81 2.12
C ILE A 48 4.50 8.80 1.33
N LEU A 49 4.54 7.55 1.80
CA LEU A 49 5.30 6.48 1.16
C LEU A 49 4.88 6.32 -0.30
N THR A 50 3.58 6.35 -0.55
CA THR A 50 3.00 6.24 -1.90
C THR A 50 3.53 7.30 -2.85
N VAL A 51 3.37 8.57 -2.48
CA VAL A 51 3.84 9.66 -3.33
C VAL A 51 5.36 9.64 -3.44
N PHE A 52 6.06 9.32 -2.35
CA PHE A 52 7.50 9.20 -2.36
C PHE A 52 8.00 8.17 -3.38
N TYR A 53 7.48 6.93 -3.36
CA TYR A 53 7.99 5.90 -4.26
C TYR A 53 7.58 6.15 -5.72
N GLU A 54 6.39 6.72 -5.99
CA GLU A 54 5.97 7.06 -7.35
C GLU A 54 6.86 8.14 -7.98
N TYR A 55 7.15 9.20 -7.22
CA TYR A 55 8.06 10.23 -7.67
C TYR A 55 9.50 9.72 -7.76
N LEU A 56 9.95 8.89 -6.82
CA LEU A 56 11.27 8.25 -6.89
C LEU A 56 11.37 7.37 -8.14
N ALA A 57 10.33 6.60 -8.47
CA ALA A 57 10.27 5.76 -9.66
C ALA A 57 10.29 6.59 -10.97
N ALA A 58 9.69 7.78 -10.98
CA ALA A 58 9.77 8.69 -12.12
C ALA A 58 11.17 9.34 -12.25
N VAL A 59 11.76 9.75 -11.12
CA VAL A 59 13.09 10.38 -11.03
C VAL A 59 14.19 9.40 -11.46
N THR A 60 14.13 8.16 -10.97
CA THR A 60 15.09 7.10 -11.29
C THR A 60 15.19 6.85 -12.80
N VAL A 61 14.07 6.84 -13.52
CA VAL A 61 14.09 6.71 -14.99
C VAL A 61 14.80 7.88 -15.69
N HIS A 62 14.77 9.08 -15.09
CA HIS A 62 15.46 10.25 -15.62
C HIS A 62 16.96 10.25 -15.28
N PHE A 63 17.33 9.94 -14.03
CA PHE A 63 18.72 9.92 -13.55
C PHE A 63 19.37 8.54 -13.75
N LYS A 64 19.58 8.18 -15.02
CA LYS A 64 20.13 6.89 -15.42
C LYS A 64 21.47 6.55 -14.78
N GLU A 65 22.34 7.52 -14.53
CA GLU A 65 23.67 7.27 -13.95
C GLU A 65 23.58 6.78 -12.50
N VAL A 66 22.67 7.34 -11.70
CA VAL A 66 22.45 6.88 -10.32
C VAL A 66 21.94 5.45 -10.31
N ASN A 67 21.03 5.13 -11.22
CA ASN A 67 20.53 3.76 -11.36
C ASN A 67 21.58 2.80 -11.91
N LYS A 68 22.37 3.21 -12.88
CA LYS A 68 23.46 2.41 -13.41
C LYS A 68 24.44 2.05 -12.29
N TRP A 69 24.78 3.01 -11.44
CA TRP A 69 25.59 2.78 -10.25
C TRP A 69 24.94 1.79 -9.29
N LEU A 70 23.65 1.93 -8.99
CA LEU A 70 22.91 0.96 -8.16
C LEU A 70 22.97 -0.46 -8.75
N TYR A 71 22.67 -0.63 -10.03
CA TYR A 71 22.71 -1.93 -10.70
C TYR A 71 24.12 -2.57 -10.64
N GLN A 72 25.16 -1.75 -10.80
CA GLN A 72 26.56 -2.19 -10.69
C GLN A 72 26.93 -2.65 -9.28
N VAL A 73 26.47 -1.94 -8.23
CA VAL A 73 26.71 -2.32 -6.82
C VAL A 73 26.17 -3.71 -6.52
N PHE A 74 25.07 -4.10 -7.15
CA PHE A 74 24.44 -5.41 -6.98
C PHE A 74 24.83 -6.44 -8.07
N ASN A 75 25.85 -6.16 -8.88
CA ASN A 75 26.31 -7.01 -9.98
C ASN A 75 25.21 -7.44 -10.97
N TYR A 76 24.19 -6.60 -11.15
CA TYR A 76 23.05 -6.90 -11.99
C TYR A 76 23.21 -6.27 -13.38
N THR A 77 22.88 -7.02 -14.44
CA THR A 77 23.02 -6.56 -15.83
C THR A 77 22.04 -5.43 -16.13
N TYR A 78 22.55 -4.41 -16.81
CA TYR A 78 21.79 -3.21 -17.14
C TYR A 78 20.68 -3.52 -18.16
N GLU A 79 19.43 -3.48 -17.73
CA GLU A 79 18.27 -3.55 -18.62
C GLU A 79 17.35 -2.34 -18.45
N ASN A 80 16.46 -2.09 -19.42
CA ASN A 80 15.67 -0.86 -19.60
C ASN A 80 14.68 -0.50 -18.46
N ASN A 81 14.72 -1.20 -17.31
CA ASN A 81 13.73 -1.19 -16.25
C ASN A 81 14.21 -0.47 -14.97
N TYR A 82 14.66 0.77 -15.12
CA TYR A 82 15.38 1.57 -14.10
C TYR A 82 14.70 1.81 -12.75
N ASN A 83 13.46 1.39 -12.54
CA ASN A 83 12.68 1.73 -11.36
C ASN A 83 11.94 0.54 -10.72
N LEU A 84 12.11 -0.69 -11.22
CA LEU A 84 11.43 -1.86 -10.65
C LEU A 84 11.80 -2.05 -9.17
N TRP A 85 13.05 -1.84 -8.80
CA TRP A 85 13.50 -1.93 -7.41
C TRP A 85 12.74 -0.99 -6.46
N VAL A 86 12.33 0.19 -6.96
CA VAL A 86 11.54 1.17 -6.19
C VAL A 86 10.17 0.59 -5.89
N TYR A 87 9.49 0.05 -6.91
CA TYR A 87 8.17 -0.54 -6.77
C TYR A 87 8.20 -1.83 -5.94
N ASN A 88 9.21 -2.68 -6.14
CA ASN A 88 9.39 -3.90 -5.36
C ASN A 88 9.59 -3.59 -3.88
N PHE A 89 10.55 -2.72 -3.54
CA PHE A 89 10.87 -2.45 -2.15
C PHE A 89 9.82 -1.60 -1.45
N PHE A 90 9.48 -0.44 -2.01
CA PHE A 90 8.58 0.50 -1.36
C PHE A 90 7.10 0.19 -1.65
N GLY A 91 6.77 -0.09 -2.93
CA GLY A 91 5.40 -0.29 -3.39
C GLY A 91 4.80 -1.66 -3.04
N ALA A 92 5.63 -2.70 -2.95
CA ALA A 92 5.20 -4.02 -2.48
C ALA A 92 5.63 -4.25 -1.03
N HIS A 93 6.91 -4.47 -0.75
CA HIS A 93 7.34 -4.98 0.57
C HIS A 93 7.03 -4.06 1.73
N LEU A 94 7.46 -2.79 1.67
CA LEU A 94 7.24 -1.85 2.75
C LEU A 94 5.75 -1.51 2.91
N THR A 95 5.03 -1.39 1.80
CA THR A 95 3.58 -1.12 1.81
C THR A 95 2.81 -2.28 2.47
N SER A 96 3.07 -3.53 2.09
CA SER A 96 2.43 -4.71 2.71
C SER A 96 2.76 -4.79 4.21
N LEU A 97 3.99 -4.48 4.62
CA LEU A 97 4.35 -4.43 6.06
C LEU A 97 3.56 -3.34 6.81
N LEU A 98 3.39 -2.16 6.20
CA LEU A 98 2.59 -1.09 6.80
C LEU A 98 1.09 -1.43 6.83
N PHE A 99 0.57 -2.17 5.85
CA PHE A 99 -0.80 -2.70 5.89
C PHE A 99 -0.97 -3.71 7.02
N LEU A 100 -0.04 -4.67 7.16
CA LEU A 100 -0.06 -5.61 8.28
C LEU A 100 0.00 -4.87 9.62
N ALA A 101 0.85 -3.85 9.73
CA ALA A 101 0.96 -3.03 10.93
C ALA A 101 -0.31 -2.22 11.21
N LEU A 102 -0.98 -1.69 10.18
CA LEU A 102 -2.23 -0.95 10.31
C LEU A 102 -3.35 -1.86 10.81
N ILE A 103 -3.57 -2.99 10.12
CA ILE A 103 -4.66 -3.92 10.46
C ILE A 103 -4.41 -4.56 11.83
N TYR A 104 -3.15 -4.79 12.21
CA TYR A 104 -2.80 -5.25 13.56
C TYR A 104 -3.39 -4.36 14.66
N GLN A 105 -3.47 -3.03 14.44
CA GLN A 105 -4.02 -2.09 15.42
C GLN A 105 -5.52 -2.23 15.57
N TYR A 106 -6.22 -2.65 14.50
CA TYR A 106 -7.65 -2.86 14.50
C TYR A 106 -8.08 -4.22 15.04
N LEU A 107 -7.14 -5.13 15.33
CA LEU A 107 -7.51 -6.39 15.96
C LEU A 107 -7.66 -6.20 17.47
N PHE A 108 -8.57 -6.95 18.08
CA PHE A 108 -8.74 -7.07 19.52
C PHE A 108 -8.13 -8.36 20.06
N SER A 109 -8.31 -9.50 19.35
CA SER A 109 -7.85 -10.80 19.83
C SER A 109 -6.32 -10.88 19.92
N PRO A 110 -5.76 -11.19 21.10
CA PRO A 110 -4.33 -11.39 21.27
C PRO A 110 -3.76 -12.51 20.39
N LEU A 111 -4.57 -13.54 20.11
CA LEU A 111 -4.18 -14.65 19.25
C LEU A 111 -4.01 -14.17 17.80
N LYS A 112 -5.01 -13.47 17.25
CA LYS A 112 -4.94 -12.95 15.88
C LYS A 112 -3.79 -11.96 15.73
N LYS A 113 -3.58 -11.07 16.71
CA LYS A 113 -2.39 -10.19 16.78
C LYS A 113 -1.07 -10.94 16.74
N ARG A 114 -0.95 -12.07 17.45
CA ARG A 114 0.24 -12.93 17.40
C ARG A 114 0.42 -13.55 16.02
N ILE A 115 -0.65 -13.97 15.37
CA ILE A 115 -0.60 -14.50 14.00
C ILE A 115 -0.15 -13.42 13.02
N VAL A 116 -0.67 -12.19 13.10
CA VAL A 116 -0.21 -11.07 12.24
C VAL A 116 1.29 -10.86 12.37
N LYS A 117 1.82 -10.83 13.61
CA LYS A 117 3.27 -10.72 13.85
C LYS A 117 4.05 -11.88 13.21
N GLY A 118 3.52 -13.10 13.32
CA GLY A 118 4.10 -14.28 12.67
C GLY A 118 4.10 -14.18 11.14
N LEU A 119 3.01 -13.71 10.54
CA LEU A 119 2.89 -13.47 9.10
C LEU A 119 3.84 -12.37 8.62
N SER A 120 3.96 -11.26 9.36
CA SER A 120 4.94 -10.21 9.05
C SER A 120 6.38 -10.74 9.09
N LEU A 121 6.71 -11.54 10.10
CA LEU A 121 8.04 -12.15 10.20
C LEU A 121 8.28 -13.15 9.07
N LEU A 122 7.30 -14.02 8.79
CA LEU A 122 7.38 -14.98 7.68
C LEU A 122 7.61 -14.27 6.36
N PHE A 123 6.89 -13.17 6.10
CA PHE A 123 7.02 -12.38 4.88
C PHE A 123 8.43 -11.77 4.72
N ILE A 124 8.97 -11.18 5.80
CA ILE A 124 10.34 -10.63 5.79
C ILE A 124 11.36 -11.76 5.53
N ILE A 125 11.21 -12.90 6.22
CA ILE A 125 12.11 -14.05 6.04
C ILE A 125 12.03 -14.58 4.61
N SER A 126 10.83 -14.77 4.05
CA SER A 126 10.67 -15.26 2.68
C SER A 126 11.30 -14.31 1.67
N TYR A 127 11.12 -12.99 1.85
CA TYR A 127 11.76 -12.00 0.98
C TYR A 127 13.29 -12.12 1.04
N VAL A 128 13.88 -12.15 2.24
CA VAL A 128 15.33 -12.28 2.41
C VAL A 128 15.84 -13.60 1.82
N VAL A 129 15.14 -14.71 2.05
CA VAL A 129 15.52 -16.03 1.50
C VAL A 129 15.48 -16.01 -0.03
N PHE A 130 14.43 -15.46 -0.65
CA PHE A 130 14.34 -15.39 -2.11
C PHE A 130 15.43 -14.49 -2.72
N GLN A 131 15.78 -13.38 -2.06
CA GLN A 131 16.91 -12.53 -2.48
C GLN A 131 18.26 -13.27 -2.37
N VAL A 132 18.54 -13.87 -1.21
CA VAL A 132 19.85 -14.50 -0.93
C VAL A 132 20.08 -15.74 -1.80
N LEU A 133 19.03 -16.52 -2.07
CA LEU A 133 19.11 -17.69 -2.94
C LEU A 133 19.13 -17.31 -4.44
N GLY A 134 18.98 -16.02 -4.78
CA GLY A 134 18.89 -15.57 -6.16
C GLY A 134 17.65 -16.07 -6.90
N ILE A 135 16.59 -16.42 -6.17
CA ILE A 135 15.31 -16.84 -6.75
C ILE A 135 14.61 -15.64 -7.38
N GLU A 136 14.70 -14.47 -6.74
CA GLU A 136 14.16 -13.22 -7.24
C GLU A 136 15.17 -12.09 -7.04
N SER A 137 15.47 -11.33 -8.09
CA SER A 137 16.25 -10.10 -7.98
C SER A 137 15.37 -8.92 -7.58
N ILE A 138 15.87 -7.99 -6.76
CA ILE A 138 15.19 -6.71 -6.50
C ILE A 138 15.01 -5.86 -7.78
N PHE A 139 15.79 -6.14 -8.83
CA PHE A 139 15.72 -5.44 -10.11
C PHE A 139 14.79 -6.09 -11.13
N GLU A 140 14.21 -7.25 -10.80
CA GLU A 140 13.27 -8.01 -11.63
C GLU A 140 11.87 -8.00 -11.03
N GLN A 141 10.90 -8.56 -11.74
CA GLN A 141 9.58 -8.82 -11.17
C GLN A 141 9.68 -9.87 -10.06
N GLN A 142 9.06 -9.61 -8.91
CA GLN A 142 9.18 -10.44 -7.70
C GLN A 142 7.89 -11.18 -7.36
N ALA A 143 7.41 -11.99 -8.31
CA ALA A 143 6.11 -12.66 -8.21
C ALA A 143 5.93 -13.47 -6.91
N TYR A 144 6.93 -14.23 -6.46
CA TYR A 144 6.85 -15.07 -5.28
C TYR A 144 6.82 -14.28 -3.97
N SER A 145 7.72 -13.31 -3.79
CA SER A 145 7.69 -12.50 -2.56
C SER A 145 6.45 -11.60 -2.51
N ILE A 146 6.05 -11.00 -3.64
CA ILE A 146 4.80 -10.22 -3.74
C ILE A 146 3.59 -11.12 -3.39
N LEU A 147 3.53 -12.34 -3.93
CA LEU A 147 2.47 -13.31 -3.62
C LEU A 147 2.36 -13.60 -2.11
N VAL A 148 3.49 -13.80 -1.42
CA VAL A 148 3.50 -14.03 0.03
C VAL A 148 3.01 -12.78 0.78
N GLY A 149 3.45 -11.59 0.36
CA GLY A 149 3.03 -10.31 0.94
C GLY A 149 1.52 -10.08 0.82
N ASP A 150 0.99 -10.18 -0.40
CA ASP A 150 -0.44 -9.98 -0.68
C ASP A 150 -1.29 -11.04 0.04
N SER A 151 -0.85 -12.30 0.04
CA SER A 151 -1.53 -13.38 0.79
C SER A 151 -1.59 -13.08 2.28
N ALA A 152 -0.49 -12.60 2.88
CA ALA A 152 -0.47 -12.23 4.28
C ALA A 152 -1.44 -11.08 4.57
N VAL A 153 -1.48 -10.03 3.74
CA VAL A 153 -2.42 -8.91 3.92
C VAL A 153 -3.86 -9.39 3.79
N ILE A 154 -4.20 -10.18 2.76
CA ILE A 154 -5.54 -10.72 2.54
C ILE A 154 -6.02 -11.56 3.74
N ILE A 155 -5.16 -12.45 4.27
CA ILE A 155 -5.49 -13.25 5.46
C ILE A 155 -5.81 -12.36 6.65
N VAL A 156 -5.02 -11.30 6.86
CA VAL A 156 -5.19 -10.39 7.99
C VAL A 156 -6.41 -9.48 7.83
N CYS A 157 -6.75 -9.06 6.61
CA CYS A 157 -8.06 -8.45 6.31
C CYS A 157 -9.21 -9.40 6.68
N GLY A 158 -9.09 -10.69 6.35
CA GLY A 158 -10.06 -11.71 6.76
C GLY A 158 -10.19 -11.84 8.27
N PHE A 159 -9.09 -11.75 9.03
CA PHE A 159 -9.11 -11.74 10.49
C PHE A 159 -9.88 -10.57 11.07
N TYR A 160 -9.69 -9.38 10.50
CA TYR A 160 -10.43 -8.18 10.87
C TYR A 160 -11.93 -8.37 10.66
N PHE A 161 -12.37 -8.81 9.46
CA PHE A 161 -13.80 -9.02 9.22
C PHE A 161 -14.40 -10.12 10.09
N MET A 162 -13.64 -11.17 10.41
CA MET A 162 -14.11 -12.16 11.38
C MET A 162 -14.32 -11.54 12.77
N GLU A 163 -13.40 -10.70 13.26
CA GLU A 163 -13.60 -10.03 14.55
C GLU A 163 -14.76 -9.03 14.52
N LEU A 164 -14.90 -8.28 13.43
CA LEU A 164 -15.98 -7.33 13.25
C LEU A 164 -17.36 -7.99 13.44
N ILE A 165 -17.50 -9.26 13.02
CA ILE A 165 -18.74 -10.02 13.13
C ILE A 165 -18.85 -10.75 14.48
N SER A 166 -17.74 -11.25 15.02
CA SER A 166 -17.76 -12.18 16.16
C SER A 166 -17.37 -11.59 17.51
N HIS A 167 -16.62 -10.48 17.55
CA HIS A 167 -16.01 -9.97 18.78
C HIS A 167 -16.97 -9.02 19.51
N PRO A 168 -17.19 -9.18 20.84
CA PRO A 168 -18.12 -8.35 21.61
C PRO A 168 -17.84 -6.84 21.50
N GLU A 169 -16.57 -6.44 21.46
CA GLU A 169 -16.18 -5.02 21.34
C GLU A 169 -16.64 -4.38 20.02
N TYR A 170 -16.88 -5.17 18.97
CA TYR A 170 -17.47 -4.69 17.72
C TYR A 170 -19.00 -4.74 17.68
N SER A 171 -19.65 -5.41 18.63
CA SER A 171 -21.11 -5.59 18.61
C SER A 171 -21.90 -4.28 18.76
N GLU A 172 -21.28 -3.26 19.36
CA GLU A 172 -21.88 -1.94 19.58
C GLU A 172 -21.48 -0.93 18.48
N ILE A 173 -20.48 -1.25 17.66
CA ILE A 173 -19.96 -0.37 16.60
C ILE A 173 -20.76 -0.60 15.33
N ASN A 174 -21.27 0.46 14.72
CA ASN A 174 -21.84 0.38 13.37
C ASN A 174 -20.71 0.32 12.33
N PRO A 175 -20.51 -0.80 11.62
CA PRO A 175 -19.36 -0.96 10.72
C PRO A 175 -19.30 0.07 9.60
N ILE A 176 -20.45 0.54 9.12
CA ILE A 176 -20.55 1.54 8.04
C ILE A 176 -19.98 2.88 8.49
N LYS A 177 -20.03 3.18 9.79
CA LYS A 177 -19.50 4.40 10.39
C LYS A 177 -18.04 4.28 10.81
N ALA A 178 -17.52 3.05 10.98
CA ALA A 178 -16.14 2.80 11.37
C ALA A 178 -15.17 3.05 10.21
N PHE A 179 -14.17 3.89 10.40
CA PHE A 179 -13.16 4.15 9.37
C PHE A 179 -12.29 2.94 9.05
N SER A 180 -11.96 2.15 10.08
CA SER A 180 -11.23 0.89 9.94
C SER A 180 -11.91 -0.07 8.97
N PHE A 181 -13.26 -0.11 8.95
CA PHE A 181 -14.01 -0.95 8.01
C PHE A 181 -13.72 -0.58 6.56
N TRP A 182 -13.80 0.70 6.21
CA TRP A 182 -13.59 1.16 4.84
C TRP A 182 -12.12 1.03 4.40
N GLN A 183 -11.18 1.27 5.31
CA GLN A 183 -9.76 1.09 5.05
C GLN A 183 -9.42 -0.36 4.76
N VAL A 184 -9.84 -1.29 5.63
CA VAL A 184 -9.56 -2.72 5.45
C VAL A 184 -10.29 -3.26 4.21
N THR A 185 -11.49 -2.77 3.92
CA THR A 185 -12.23 -3.11 2.68
C THR A 185 -11.46 -2.69 1.44
N ALA A 186 -11.00 -1.43 1.38
CA ALA A 186 -10.24 -0.93 0.24
C ALA A 186 -8.91 -1.68 0.04
N ILE A 187 -8.19 -1.95 1.13
CA ILE A 187 -6.96 -2.76 1.12
C ILE A 187 -7.24 -4.16 0.56
N LEU A 188 -8.26 -4.85 1.07
CA LEU A 188 -8.63 -6.18 0.61
C LEU A 188 -8.94 -6.21 -0.89
N PHE A 189 -9.74 -5.27 -1.39
CA PHE A 189 -10.05 -5.19 -2.82
C PHE A 189 -8.81 -4.94 -3.67
N ASN A 190 -7.95 -4.01 -3.25
CA ASN A 190 -6.72 -3.67 -3.95
C ASN A 190 -5.76 -4.87 -4.02
N ASP A 191 -5.48 -5.51 -2.89
CA ASP A 191 -4.50 -6.60 -2.84
C ASP A 191 -5.04 -7.89 -3.47
N THR A 192 -6.35 -8.14 -3.40
CA THR A 192 -6.96 -9.23 -4.17
C THR A 192 -6.82 -9.00 -5.68
N LEU A 193 -7.01 -7.77 -6.16
CA LEU A 193 -6.83 -7.44 -7.58
C LEU A 193 -5.35 -7.62 -8.00
N LYS A 194 -4.41 -7.11 -7.21
CA LYS A 194 -2.96 -7.29 -7.45
C LYS A 194 -2.58 -8.76 -7.50
N PHE A 195 -3.02 -9.54 -6.52
CA PHE A 195 -2.81 -10.98 -6.45
C PHE A 195 -3.30 -11.70 -7.72
N LEU A 196 -4.52 -11.38 -8.17
CA LEU A 196 -5.07 -11.95 -9.40
C LEU A 196 -4.28 -11.53 -10.63
N LEU A 197 -3.87 -10.26 -10.71
CA LEU A 197 -3.08 -9.74 -11.83
C LEU A 197 -1.72 -10.41 -11.93
N GLU A 198 -1.04 -10.62 -10.81
CA GLU A 198 0.29 -11.23 -10.77
C GLU A 198 0.24 -12.69 -11.25
N ILE A 199 -0.73 -13.48 -10.75
CA ILE A 199 -0.87 -14.90 -11.13
C ILE A 199 -1.30 -15.05 -12.60
N SER A 200 -2.12 -14.13 -13.10
CA SER A 200 -2.67 -14.21 -14.46
C SER A 200 -1.86 -13.41 -15.50
N PHE A 201 -0.77 -12.75 -15.10
CA PHE A 201 -0.04 -11.79 -15.93
C PHE A 201 0.33 -12.34 -17.31
N ASN A 202 1.04 -13.48 -17.33
CA ASN A 202 1.49 -14.13 -18.57
C ASN A 202 0.33 -14.56 -19.46
N TYR A 203 -0.76 -15.05 -18.85
CA TYR A 203 -1.96 -15.44 -19.57
C TYR A 203 -2.66 -14.23 -20.20
N ILE A 204 -2.89 -13.16 -19.44
CA ILE A 204 -3.59 -11.97 -19.92
C ILE A 204 -2.84 -11.32 -21.07
N ILE A 205 -1.51 -11.20 -20.98
CA ILE A 205 -0.69 -10.65 -22.08
C ILE A 205 -0.81 -11.49 -23.35
N SER A 206 -0.85 -12.82 -23.21
CA SER A 206 -0.99 -13.73 -24.35
C SER A 206 -2.36 -13.62 -25.04
N VAL A 207 -3.40 -13.23 -24.30
CA VAL A 207 -4.78 -13.14 -24.80
C VAL A 207 -5.08 -11.74 -25.35
N SER A 208 -4.80 -10.68 -24.60
CA SER A 208 -5.13 -9.30 -24.99
C SER A 208 -4.36 -8.26 -24.18
N MET A 209 -3.49 -7.48 -24.86
CA MET A 209 -2.83 -6.32 -24.25
C MET A 209 -3.84 -5.23 -23.82
N ASN A 210 -4.97 -5.09 -24.51
CA ASN A 210 -6.00 -4.12 -24.14
C ASN A 210 -6.65 -4.47 -22.79
N LEU A 211 -6.83 -5.77 -22.52
CA LEU A 211 -7.33 -6.24 -21.23
C LEU A 211 -6.32 -5.92 -20.11
N MET A 212 -5.02 -6.17 -20.36
CA MET A 212 -3.96 -5.81 -19.42
C MET A 212 -3.96 -4.31 -19.10
N ALA A 213 -4.02 -3.45 -20.13
CA ALA A 213 -4.08 -2.01 -19.94
C ALA A 213 -5.29 -1.56 -19.12
N SER A 214 -6.46 -2.16 -19.37
CA SER A 214 -7.69 -1.87 -18.63
C SER A 214 -7.57 -2.26 -17.16
N LEU A 215 -7.01 -3.44 -16.88
CA LEU A 215 -6.79 -3.93 -15.52
C LEU A 215 -5.78 -3.09 -14.75
N TYR A 216 -4.74 -2.59 -15.42
CA TYR A 216 -3.78 -1.68 -14.81
C TYR A 216 -4.44 -0.34 -14.42
N ILE A 217 -5.32 0.21 -15.26
CA ILE A 217 -6.11 1.40 -14.91
C ILE A 217 -7.01 1.12 -13.71
N ILE A 218 -7.69 -0.04 -13.68
CA ILE A 218 -8.52 -0.44 -12.54
C ILE A 218 -7.65 -0.53 -11.27
N SER A 219 -6.45 -1.10 -11.36
CA SER A 219 -5.52 -1.18 -10.23
C SER A 219 -5.09 0.20 -9.72
N MET A 220 -4.88 1.18 -10.60
CA MET A 220 -4.61 2.56 -10.20
C MET A 220 -5.81 3.19 -9.49
N LEU A 221 -7.03 2.93 -9.96
CA LEU A 221 -8.26 3.43 -9.35
C LEU A 221 -8.50 2.82 -7.97
N THR A 222 -8.33 1.50 -7.81
CA THR A 222 -8.44 0.84 -6.49
C THR A 222 -7.38 1.35 -5.53
N TRP A 223 -6.17 1.62 -6.03
CA TRP A 223 -5.13 2.23 -5.22
C TRP A 223 -5.51 3.64 -4.73
N LEU A 224 -6.07 4.48 -5.60
CA LEU A 224 -6.61 5.78 -5.18
C LEU A 224 -7.73 5.65 -4.15
N MET A 225 -8.60 4.63 -4.26
CA MET A 225 -9.62 4.36 -3.25
C MET A 225 -9.00 4.03 -1.88
N VAL A 226 -7.92 3.25 -1.84
CA VAL A 226 -7.16 2.98 -0.60
C VAL A 226 -6.64 4.30 0.00
N LEU A 227 -5.98 5.14 -0.80
CA LEU A 227 -5.46 6.42 -0.31
C LEU A 227 -6.56 7.37 0.17
N CYS A 228 -7.71 7.42 -0.52
CA CYS A 228 -8.87 8.19 -0.07
C CYS A 228 -9.41 7.67 1.27
N SER A 229 -9.47 6.34 1.46
CA SER A 229 -9.87 5.74 2.74
C SER A 229 -8.92 6.09 3.90
N PHE A 230 -7.65 6.38 3.60
CA PHE A 230 -6.66 6.86 4.57
C PHE A 230 -6.79 8.36 4.85
N LEU A 231 -7.13 9.15 3.82
CA LEU A 231 -7.27 10.60 3.95
C LEU A 231 -8.53 11.00 4.72
N VAL A 232 -9.67 10.35 4.46
CA VAL A 232 -10.98 10.71 5.03
C VAL A 232 -10.97 10.78 6.58
N PRO A 233 -10.42 9.79 7.31
CA PRO A 233 -10.38 9.83 8.76
C PRO A 233 -9.54 11.00 9.29
N ILE A 234 -8.43 11.34 8.61
CA ILE A 234 -7.57 12.48 8.95
C ILE A 234 -8.36 13.78 8.82
N ILE A 235 -9.10 13.96 7.70
CA ILE A 235 -9.90 15.17 7.45
C ILE A 235 -11.00 15.32 8.51
N LEU A 236 -11.82 14.29 8.71
CA LEU A 236 -12.99 14.34 9.57
C LEU A 236 -12.66 14.51 11.05
N ASN A 237 -11.44 14.12 11.46
CA ASN A 237 -10.97 14.25 12.84
C ASN A 237 -10.22 15.56 13.12
N THR A 238 -10.06 16.44 12.13
CA THR A 238 -9.47 17.76 12.35
C THR A 238 -10.38 18.69 13.14
N ARG A 239 -9.79 19.69 13.77
CA ARG A 239 -10.51 20.71 14.55
C ARG A 239 -11.56 21.49 13.74
N PHE A 240 -11.42 21.53 12.42
CA PHE A 240 -12.35 22.24 11.53
C PHE A 240 -13.68 21.52 11.37
N PHE A 241 -13.65 20.19 11.41
CA PHE A 241 -14.82 19.36 11.18
C PHE A 241 -15.37 18.72 12.45
N ALA A 242 -14.77 18.98 13.62
CA ALA A 242 -15.22 18.48 14.92
C ALA A 242 -16.73 18.74 15.11
N PRO A 243 -17.58 17.71 14.97
CA PRO A 243 -18.99 17.84 15.24
C PRO A 243 -19.16 17.82 16.75
N LYS A 244 -20.05 18.64 17.31
CA LYS A 244 -20.40 18.59 18.74
C LYS A 244 -20.94 17.21 19.19
N GLU A 245 -21.24 16.28 18.28
CA GLU A 245 -21.94 15.01 18.58
C GLU A 245 -21.54 13.82 17.69
N LEU A 246 -20.31 13.75 17.17
CA LEU A 246 -19.87 12.57 16.41
C LEU A 246 -18.60 11.99 17.02
N SER A 247 -18.76 11.45 18.24
CA SER A 247 -17.82 10.46 18.78
C SER A 247 -18.01 9.16 18.01
N TYR A 248 -17.30 9.03 16.89
CA TYR A 248 -17.10 7.74 16.23
C TYR A 248 -15.84 7.14 16.83
N GLU A 249 -16.03 6.36 17.90
CA GLU A 249 -15.09 5.30 18.26
C GLU A 249 -15.15 4.19 17.18
#